data_AF-A0AAU4JR27-F1
#
_entry.id   AF-A0AAU4JR27-F1
#
_cell.length_a   1.000
_cell.length_b   1.000
_cell.length_c   1.000
_cell.angle_alpha   90.00
_cell.angle_beta   90.00
_cell.angle_gamma   90.00
#
_symmetry.space_group_name_H-M   'P 1'
#
loop_
_entity.id
_entity.type
_entity.pdbx_description
1 polymer ?
#
loop_
_entity_poly.entity_id
_entity_poly.type
_entity_poly.pdbx_seq_one_letter_code
_entity_poly.pdbx_strand_id
1 'polypeptide(L)' 'MTEQPFTDDEYEFLRHARFGELPPAVRPDERVALTETDPGRDRPEESEDPIRWNVQG' A
#
# COMPACT_ATOMS: atom_id res chain seq x y z
N MET A 1 -11.54 24.81 -0.26
CA MET A 1 -10.78 24.65 -1.53
C MET A 1 -11.04 23.23 -1.98
N THR A 2 -11.64 23.02 -3.14
CA THR A 2 -11.80 21.67 -3.70
C THR A 2 -10.46 21.28 -4.30
N GLU A 3 -9.76 20.35 -3.66
CA GLU A 3 -8.52 19.78 -4.19
C GLU A 3 -8.87 18.99 -5.45
N GLN A 4 -8.23 19.32 -6.57
CA GLN A 4 -8.42 18.55 -7.79
C GLN A 4 -7.61 17.25 -7.71
N PRO A 5 -8.16 16.12 -8.16
CA PRO A 5 -7.41 14.87 -8.20
C PRO A 5 -6.21 15.02 -9.14
N PHE A 6 -5.09 14.41 -8.77
CA PHE A 6 -3.92 14.31 -9.64
C PHE A 6 -4.24 13.48 -10.88
N THR A 7 -3.53 13.79 -11.96
CA THR A 7 -3.51 12.97 -13.18
C THR A 7 -2.75 11.67 -12.96
N ASP A 8 -2.93 10.70 -13.87
CA ASP A 8 -2.24 9.40 -13.79
C ASP A 8 -0.71 9.55 -13.85
N ASP A 9 -0.21 10.47 -14.69
CA ASP A 9 1.22 10.78 -14.80
C ASP A 9 1.79 11.37 -13.50
N GLU A 10 1.04 12.25 -12.84
CA GLU A 10 1.42 12.81 -11.54
C GLU A 10 1.43 11.74 -10.45
N TYR A 11 0.44 10.85 -10.45
CA TYR A 11 0.44 9.70 -9.54
C TYR A 11 1.61 8.76 -9.79
N GLU A 12 1.97 8.51 -11.06
CA GLU A 12 3.15 7.73 -11.41
C GLU A 12 4.43 8.34 -10.85
N PHE A 13 4.63 9.64 -11.06
CA PHE A 13 5.77 10.36 -10.52
C PHE A 13 5.83 10.28 -8.98
N LEU A 14 4.71 10.56 -8.31
CA LEU A 14 4.64 10.51 -6.85
C LEU A 14 4.89 9.12 -6.29
N ARG A 15 4.35 8.09 -6.96
CA ARG A 15 4.60 6.68 -6.63
C ARG A 15 6.08 6.36 -6.75
N HIS A 16 6.70 6.72 -7.87
CA HIS A 16 8.12 6.48 -8.12
C HIS A 16 9.00 7.19 -7.08
N ALA A 17 8.72 8.45 -6.78
CA ALA A 17 9.48 9.21 -5.78
C ALA A 17 9.43 8.57 -4.38
N ARG A 18 8.31 7.93 -4.01
CA ARG A 18 8.12 7.32 -2.69
C ARG A 18 8.60 5.86 -2.60
N PHE A 19 8.38 5.07 -3.64
CA PHE A 19 8.58 3.61 -3.61
C PHE A 19 9.57 3.10 -4.65
N GLY A 20 10.06 3.95 -5.55
CA GLY A 20 10.89 3.58 -6.68
C GLY A 20 10.11 2.94 -7.83
N GLU A 21 10.84 2.25 -8.69
CA GLU A 21 10.28 1.56 -9.86
C GLU A 21 9.35 0.42 -9.46
N LEU A 22 8.22 0.31 -10.17
CA LEU A 22 7.31 -0.81 -9.97
C LEU A 22 7.96 -2.10 -10.48
N PRO A 23 7.87 -3.21 -9.73
CA PRO A 23 8.30 -4.50 -10.24
C PRO A 23 7.53 -4.86 -11.54
N PRO A 24 8.15 -5.62 -12.46
CA PRO A 24 7.47 -6.07 -13.66
C PRO A 24 6.22 -6.90 -13.30
N ALA A 25 5.16 -6.74 -14.09
CA ALA A 25 3.92 -7.45 -13.85
C ALA A 25 4.08 -8.96 -14.11
N VAL A 26 3.93 -9.78 -13.07
CA VAL A 26 4.01 -11.25 -13.14
C VAL A 26 2.62 -11.84 -13.44
N ARG A 27 2.52 -12.78 -14.39
CA ARG A 27 1.25 -13.46 -14.69
C ARG A 27 0.78 -14.31 -13.50
N PRO A 28 -0.53 -14.55 -13.33
CA PRO A 28 -1.03 -15.38 -12.23
C PRO A 28 -0.36 -16.75 -12.13
N ASP A 29 -0.17 -17.43 -13.26
CA ASP A 29 0.46 -18.76 -13.35
C ASP A 29 1.96 -18.77 -13.01
N GLU A 30 2.60 -17.60 -13.02
CA GLU A 30 4.04 -17.44 -12.71
C GLU A 30 4.28 -17.01 -11.25
N ARG A 31 3.22 -16.78 -10.47
CA ARG A 31 3.34 -16.39 -9.06
C ARG A 31 3.79 -17.58 -8.22
N VAL A 32 4.72 -17.33 -7.29
CA VAL A 32 5.20 -18.34 -6.34
C VAL A 32 4.42 -18.20 -5.03
N ALA A 33 3.95 -19.32 -4.49
CA ALA A 33 3.33 -19.34 -3.16
C ALA A 33 4.39 -19.02 -2.09
N LEU A 34 4.14 -17.99 -1.28
CA LEU A 34 4.97 -17.62 -0.15
C LEU A 34 4.32 -18.07 1.14
N THR A 35 5.14 -18.51 2.09
CA THR A 35 4.71 -18.82 3.46
C THR A 35 5.24 -17.74 4.38
N GLU A 36 4.37 -17.17 5.21
CA GLU A 36 4.76 -16.25 6.27
C GLU A 36 5.73 -16.96 7.22
N THR A 37 6.92 -16.38 7.40
CA THR A 37 7.95 -16.92 8.29
C THR A 37 7.95 -16.23 9.66
N ASP A 38 7.24 -15.12 9.78
CA ASP A 38 7.07 -14.44 11.06
C ASP A 38 6.14 -15.28 11.95
N PRO A 39 6.48 -15.53 13.21
CA PRO A 39 5.58 -16.22 14.13
C PRO A 39 4.33 -15.35 14.30
N GLY A 40 3.17 -15.91 13.92
CA GLY A 40 1.89 -15.22 14.04
C GLY A 40 1.71 -14.63 15.44
N ARG A 41 1.29 -13.37 15.51
CA ARG A 41 1.10 -12.68 16.79
C ARG A 41 -0.11 -13.27 17.53
N ASP A 42 0.13 -13.85 18.70
CA ASP A 42 -0.92 -14.39 19.59
C ASP A 42 -1.94 -13.33 20.06
N ARG A 43 -1.61 -12.04 19.95
CA ARG A 43 -2.49 -10.94 20.32
C ARG A 43 -2.37 -9.82 19.29
N PRO A 44 -3.47 -9.14 18.93
CA PRO A 44 -3.38 -7.86 18.22
C PRO A 44 -2.46 -6.90 18.98
N GLU A 45 -1.62 -6.16 18.25
CA GLU A 45 -0.92 -5.02 18.84
C GLU A 45 -1.96 -4.08 19.44
N GLU A 46 -1.79 -3.71 20.72
CA GLU A 46 -2.57 -2.63 21.32
C GLU A 46 -2.29 -1.40 20.46
N SER A 47 -3.28 -0.96 19.69
CA SER A 47 -3.10 0.14 18.76
C SER A 47 -2.70 1.37 19.56
N GLU A 48 -1.43 1.78 19.45
CA GLU A 48 -0.99 3.08 19.95
C GLU A 48 -1.73 4.13 19.12
N ASP A 49 -2.78 4.70 19.73
CA ASP A 49 -3.75 5.63 19.17
C ASP A 49 -4.63 5.08 18.03
N PRO A 50 -5.97 5.20 18.14
CA PRO A 50 -6.83 5.00 16.98
C PRO A 50 -6.55 6.15 16.02
N ILE A 51 -5.73 5.90 14.99
CA ILE A 51 -5.64 6.83 13.88
C ILE A 51 -7.07 6.98 13.35
N ARG A 52 -7.65 8.15 13.60
CA ARG A 52 -9.01 8.48 13.19
C ARG A 52 -8.98 8.72 11.69
N TRP A 53 -9.29 7.71 10.91
CA TRP A 53 -9.52 7.84 9.47
C TRP A 53 -10.78 8.70 9.23
N ASN A 54 -10.60 10.02 9.12
CA ASN A 54 -11.65 10.92 8.67
C ASN A 54 -11.75 10.83 7.14
N VAL A 55 -12.40 9.77 6.64
CA VAL A 55 -12.80 9.71 5.22
C VAL A 55 -14.09 10.50 5.09
N GLN A 56 -14.00 11.72 4.55
CA GLN A 56 -15.18 12.47 4.12
C GLN A 56 -15.36 12.26 2.62
N GLY A 57 -16.54 11.76 2.23
CA GLY A 57 -16.95 11.58 0.84
C GLY A 57 -17.56 12.82 0.22
#